data_AF-A8YLW8-F1
#
_entry.id   AF-A8YLW8-F1
#
_cell.length_a   1.000
_cell.length_b   1.000
_cell.length_c   1.000
_cell.angle_alpha   90.00
_cell.angle_beta   90.00
_cell.angle_gamma   90.00
#
_symmetry.space_group_name_H-M   'P 1'
#
loop_
_entity.id
_entity.type
_entity.pdbx_description
1 polymer ?
#
loop_
_entity_poly.entity_id
_entity_poly.type
_entity_poly.pdbx_seq_one_letter_code
_entity_poly.pdbx_strand_id
1 'polypeptide(L)'
;MEPDRSSRIAIENANQGHFTVSAPNSPPPGTQILGTFASLLGLLGIFLYFTGWIYRWAYFGWFSLEINRLDLPLRSFLFVPIQVFCGDFGALLRTFLALVAVAFAIQFTLWILSPLPSYAIVSQSKRKFHQKFQFLGLLVRGIPEALRKDLIAVIWLLIILFWLARTQGSIDARRDAVNDTSTLPVITLVLPEKQIAIGRNPEDVFTDPSLKGYRIIGETKLLEELRGKETNDIKVNPPRVWRLLIQNNNWTYVFRGLSPQSADNERPAILAIREDKEGQLMILAPDVPKSQ
;
A
#
# COMPACT_ATOMS: atom_id res chain seq x y z
N MET A 1 54.83 78.99 -12.86
CA MET A 1 54.69 78.26 -11.58
C MET A 1 53.30 77.66 -11.59
N GLU A 2 53.22 76.38 -11.93
CA GLU A 2 52.00 75.59 -12.06
C GLU A 2 52.37 74.21 -11.51
N PRO A 3 51.61 73.63 -10.56
CA PRO A 3 52.02 72.40 -9.90
C PRO A 3 51.78 71.18 -10.80
N ASP A 4 52.76 70.28 -10.76
CA ASP A 4 52.91 69.05 -11.53
C ASP A 4 51.70 68.10 -11.41
N ARG A 5 51.15 67.77 -12.58
CA ARG A 5 50.00 66.90 -12.85
C ARG A 5 50.23 65.44 -12.44
N SER A 6 51.45 65.06 -12.06
CA SER A 6 51.82 63.70 -11.65
C SER A 6 51.36 63.32 -10.23
N SER A 7 51.00 64.30 -9.40
CA SER A 7 50.53 64.07 -8.02
C SER A 7 49.03 63.77 -7.90
N ARG A 8 48.24 63.97 -8.97
CA ARG A 8 46.79 63.68 -8.96
C ARG A 8 46.42 62.24 -9.31
N ILE A 9 47.33 61.47 -9.92
CA ILE A 9 47.07 60.06 -10.27
C ILE A 9 47.36 59.12 -9.07
N ALA A 10 48.11 59.59 -8.06
CA ALA A 10 48.44 58.79 -6.89
C ALA A 10 47.36 58.79 -5.79
N ILE A 11 46.35 59.68 -5.85
CA ILE A 11 45.27 59.75 -4.85
C ILE A 11 43.98 59.09 -5.36
N GLU A 12 43.84 58.87 -6.67
CA GLU A 12 42.64 58.25 -7.25
C GLU A 12 42.66 56.72 -7.24
N ASN A 13 43.82 56.10 -6.96
CA ASN A 13 43.96 54.64 -6.84
C ASN A 13 43.89 54.09 -5.40
N ALA A 14 43.67 54.94 -4.39
CA ALA A 14 43.54 54.50 -3.00
C ALA A 14 42.08 54.31 -2.54
N ASN A 15 41.09 54.60 -3.39
CA ASN A 15 39.67 54.54 -3.04
C ASN A 15 38.82 53.57 -3.87
N GLN A 16 39.46 52.66 -4.61
CA GLN A 16 38.76 51.44 -5.02
C GLN A 16 38.77 50.46 -3.86
N GLY A 17 37.88 50.74 -2.90
CA GLY A 17 37.41 49.76 -1.95
C GLY A 17 36.94 48.55 -2.76
N HIS A 18 37.73 47.48 -2.67
CA HIS A 18 37.40 46.16 -3.17
C HIS A 18 36.22 45.65 -2.30
N PHE A 19 35.02 46.18 -2.52
CA PHE A 19 33.78 45.54 -2.10
C PHE A 19 33.65 44.29 -2.96
N THR A 20 34.29 43.21 -2.50
CA THR A 20 33.81 41.87 -2.81
C THR A 20 32.38 41.82 -2.30
N VAL A 21 31.41 41.95 -3.22
CA VAL A 21 30.07 41.44 -2.98
C VAL A 21 30.24 39.94 -2.84
N SER A 22 30.49 39.51 -1.60
CA SER A 22 30.41 38.13 -1.20
C SER A 22 29.00 37.68 -1.53
N ALA A 23 28.88 36.84 -2.57
CA ALA A 23 27.65 36.11 -2.84
C ALA A 23 27.17 35.43 -1.54
N PRO A 24 25.86 35.39 -1.28
CA PRO A 24 25.35 35.00 0.02
C PRO A 24 25.75 33.56 0.32
N ASN A 25 26.52 33.43 1.40
CA ASN A 25 26.65 32.27 2.29
C ASN A 25 26.05 30.97 1.73
N SER A 26 26.87 30.17 1.06
CA SER A 26 26.64 28.73 1.08
C SER A 26 26.53 28.31 2.55
N PRO A 27 25.42 27.68 2.98
CA PRO A 27 25.21 27.35 4.37
C PRO A 27 26.36 26.45 4.85
N PRO A 28 26.82 26.60 6.10
CA PRO A 28 27.97 25.86 6.61
C PRO A 28 27.78 24.35 6.38
N PRO A 29 28.86 23.59 6.08
CA PRO A 29 28.75 22.20 5.63
C PRO A 29 27.86 21.32 6.52
N GLY A 30 27.81 21.60 7.83
CA GLY A 30 26.94 20.90 8.78
C GLY A 30 25.43 21.11 8.56
N THR A 31 24.99 22.28 8.08
CA THR A 31 23.59 22.56 7.78
C THR A 31 23.13 21.85 6.50
N GLN A 32 24.03 21.65 5.53
CA GLN A 32 23.73 20.91 4.30
C GLN A 32 23.55 19.41 4.56
N ILE A 33 24.37 18.82 5.45
CA ILE A 33 24.24 17.42 5.84
C ILE A 33 22.92 17.19 6.58
N LEU A 34 22.58 18.06 7.54
CA LEU A 34 21.34 17.94 8.31
C LEU A 34 20.10 18.13 7.44
N GLY A 35 20.13 19.09 6.50
CA GLY A 35 19.05 19.31 5.54
C GLY A 35 18.87 18.14 4.58
N THR A 36 19.97 17.55 4.10
CA THR A 36 19.92 16.36 3.22
C THR A 36 19.44 15.12 3.96
N PHE A 37 19.85 14.95 5.21
CA PHE A 37 19.37 13.85 6.05
C PHE A 37 17.87 13.98 6.36
N ALA A 38 17.41 15.19 6.69
CA ALA A 38 16.00 15.46 6.94
C ALA A 38 15.13 15.23 5.69
N SER A 39 15.62 15.62 4.50
CA SER A 39 14.90 15.38 3.25
C SER A 39 14.82 13.89 2.91
N LEU A 40 15.91 13.14 3.12
CA LEU A 40 15.93 11.68 2.95
C LEU A 40 14.98 10.98 3.93
N LEU A 41 14.95 11.39 5.19
CA LEU A 41 14.00 10.85 6.17
C LEU A 41 12.55 11.17 5.82
N GLY A 42 12.28 12.40 5.37
CA GLY A 42 10.94 12.79 4.91
C GLY A 42 10.48 11.95 3.71
N LEU A 43 11.37 11.78 2.72
CA LEU A 43 11.10 10.95 1.54
C LEU A 43 10.88 9.48 1.92
N LEU A 44 11.71 8.93 2.81
CA LEU A 44 11.55 7.59 3.34
C LEU A 44 10.20 7.44 4.05
N GLY A 45 9.82 8.40 4.90
CA GLY A 45 8.53 8.40 5.59
C GLY A 45 7.34 8.37 4.63
N ILE A 46 7.40 9.14 3.54
CA ILE A 46 6.36 9.15 2.50
C ILE A 46 6.27 7.79 1.82
N PHE A 47 7.40 7.21 1.40
CA PHE A 47 7.40 5.89 0.76
C PHE A 47 6.89 4.80 1.70
N LEU A 48 7.34 4.79 2.96
CA LEU A 48 6.86 3.84 3.95
C LEU A 48 5.35 3.98 4.18
N TYR A 49 4.86 5.20 4.36
CA TYR A 49 3.42 5.44 4.51
C TYR A 49 2.63 4.90 3.31
N PHE A 50 3.09 5.20 2.09
CA PHE A 50 2.44 4.75 0.87
C PHE A 50 2.45 3.22 0.74
N THR A 51 3.58 2.56 1.05
CA THR A 51 3.69 1.10 1.12
C THR A 51 2.69 0.52 2.12
N GLY A 52 2.59 1.09 3.32
CA GLY A 52 1.63 0.65 4.33
C GLY A 52 0.18 0.84 3.88
N TRP A 53 -0.12 1.95 3.21
CA TRP A 53 -1.45 2.21 2.67
C TRP A 53 -1.84 1.19 1.61
N ILE A 54 -0.96 0.91 0.64
CA ILE A 54 -1.20 -0.10 -0.41
C ILE A 54 -1.38 -1.49 0.20
N TYR A 55 -0.55 -1.85 1.18
CA TYR A 55 -0.69 -3.13 1.88
C TYR A 55 -2.07 -3.24 2.51
N ARG A 56 -2.51 -2.23 3.25
CA ARG A 56 -3.80 -2.28 3.95
C ARG A 56 -4.97 -2.26 2.98
N TRP A 57 -4.86 -1.47 1.90
CA TRP A 57 -5.83 -1.48 0.82
C TRP A 57 -5.96 -2.89 0.21
N ALA A 58 -4.85 -3.56 -0.07
CA ALA A 58 -4.87 -4.94 -0.58
C ALA A 58 -5.39 -5.94 0.45
N TYR A 59 -4.98 -5.83 1.71
CA TYR A 59 -5.38 -6.73 2.79
C TYR A 59 -6.87 -6.64 3.10
N PHE A 60 -7.41 -5.45 3.36
CA PHE A 60 -8.83 -5.28 3.67
C PHE A 60 -9.71 -5.41 2.42
N GLY A 61 -9.21 -4.95 1.26
CA GLY A 61 -9.91 -5.12 -0.02
C GLY A 61 -10.09 -6.60 -0.40
N TRP A 62 -9.18 -7.48 0.02
CA TRP A 62 -9.33 -8.93 -0.12
C TRP A 62 -10.60 -9.45 0.58
N PHE A 63 -10.93 -8.89 1.74
CA PHE A 63 -12.15 -9.18 2.52
C PHE A 63 -13.36 -8.29 2.11
N SER A 64 -13.31 -7.66 0.93
CA SER A 64 -14.36 -6.73 0.46
C SER A 64 -14.59 -5.52 1.37
N LEU A 65 -13.60 -5.15 2.18
CA LEU A 65 -13.62 -3.95 3.01
C LEU A 65 -12.84 -2.81 2.36
N GLU A 66 -13.49 -1.67 2.22
CA GLU A 66 -12.86 -0.44 1.76
C GLU A 66 -12.09 0.21 2.90
N ILE A 67 -10.79 0.48 2.69
CA ILE A 67 -9.94 1.11 3.71
C ILE A 67 -10.45 2.48 4.16
N ASN A 68 -11.11 3.24 3.28
CA ASN A 68 -11.65 4.57 3.60
C ASN A 68 -12.83 4.53 4.58
N ARG A 69 -13.40 3.35 4.85
CA ARG A 69 -14.46 3.15 5.84
C ARG A 69 -13.91 2.77 7.22
N LEU A 70 -12.62 2.44 7.30
CA LEU A 70 -11.94 2.04 8.52
C LEU A 70 -11.15 3.22 9.07
N ASP A 71 -11.41 3.62 10.32
CA ASP A 71 -10.61 4.62 11.02
C ASP A 71 -9.35 3.97 11.59
N LEU A 72 -8.32 3.86 10.75
CA LEU A 72 -7.06 3.23 11.11
C LEU A 72 -6.06 4.28 11.59
N PRO A 73 -5.38 4.06 12.73
CA PRO A 73 -4.42 5.04 13.23
C PRO A 73 -3.24 5.17 12.26
N LEU A 74 -2.78 6.41 12.04
CA LEU A 74 -1.67 6.73 11.13
C LEU A 74 -0.43 5.87 11.39
N ARG A 75 -0.10 5.62 12.67
CA ARG A 75 1.05 4.80 13.08
C ARG A 75 1.02 3.40 12.46
N SER A 76 -0.18 2.84 12.27
CA SER A 76 -0.35 1.50 11.72
C SER A 76 0.09 1.38 10.26
N PHE A 77 0.11 2.49 9.51
CA PHE A 77 0.62 2.56 8.15
C PHE A 77 2.14 2.62 8.09
N LEU A 78 2.82 3.04 9.16
CA LEU A 78 4.27 3.15 9.21
C LEU A 78 4.95 1.86 9.70
N PHE A 79 4.25 1.02 10.46
CA PHE A 79 4.78 -0.28 10.93
C PHE A 79 4.63 -1.39 9.90
N VAL A 80 3.51 -1.43 9.18
CA VAL A 80 3.22 -2.45 8.16
C VAL A 80 4.32 -2.64 7.10
N PRO A 81 5.00 -1.59 6.61
CA PRO A 81 6.13 -1.76 5.68
C PRO A 81 7.22 -2.71 6.18
N ILE A 82 7.44 -2.80 7.50
CA ILE A 82 8.39 -3.75 8.07
C ILE A 82 7.96 -5.18 7.77
N GLN A 83 6.66 -5.48 7.85
CA GLN A 83 6.10 -6.77 7.46
C GLN A 83 6.20 -7.00 5.94
N VAL A 84 6.01 -5.95 5.14
CA VAL A 84 6.17 -6.02 3.67
C VAL A 84 7.59 -6.42 3.27
N PHE A 85 8.60 -5.83 3.91
CA PHE A 85 10.00 -6.06 3.54
C PHE A 85 10.65 -7.23 4.29
N CYS A 86 10.22 -7.49 5.52
CA CYS A 86 10.91 -8.36 6.47
C CYS A 86 9.97 -9.29 7.26
N GLY A 87 8.70 -9.44 6.86
CA GLY A 87 7.71 -10.22 7.63
C GLY A 87 8.03 -11.72 7.71
N ASP A 88 8.51 -12.31 6.61
CA ASP A 88 8.99 -13.69 6.55
C ASP A 88 10.19 -13.82 5.59
N PHE A 89 10.83 -15.00 5.57
CA PHE A 89 11.97 -15.24 4.69
C PHE A 89 11.61 -15.08 3.20
N GLY A 90 10.39 -15.42 2.81
CA GLY A 90 9.90 -15.25 1.44
C GLY A 90 9.68 -13.77 1.07
N ALA A 91 9.24 -12.94 1.99
CA ALA A 91 9.08 -11.49 1.85
C ALA A 91 10.44 -10.81 1.72
N LEU A 92 11.42 -11.24 2.53
CA LEU A 92 12.80 -10.77 2.44
C LEU A 92 13.40 -11.11 1.08
N LEU A 93 13.28 -12.37 0.63
CA LEU A 93 13.78 -12.78 -0.68
C LEU A 93 13.10 -12.02 -1.84
N ARG A 94 11.77 -11.87 -1.79
CA ARG A 94 11.02 -11.08 -2.78
C ARG A 94 11.46 -9.63 -2.81
N THR A 95 11.71 -9.03 -1.65
CA THR A 95 12.20 -7.66 -1.53
C THR A 95 13.60 -7.53 -2.13
N PHE A 96 14.49 -8.48 -1.85
CA PHE A 96 15.83 -8.51 -2.45
C PHE A 96 15.77 -8.61 -3.98
N LEU A 97 14.99 -9.55 -4.51
CA LEU A 97 14.80 -9.71 -5.96
C LEU A 97 14.17 -8.46 -6.60
N ALA A 98 13.21 -7.84 -5.91
CA ALA A 98 12.58 -6.60 -6.34
C ALA A 98 13.57 -5.43 -6.44
N LEU A 99 14.50 -5.30 -5.49
CA LEU A 99 15.55 -4.28 -5.54
C LEU A 99 16.49 -4.47 -6.74
N VAL A 100 16.91 -5.71 -7.01
CA VAL A 100 17.71 -6.06 -8.18
C VAL A 100 16.94 -5.76 -9.48
N ALA A 101 15.67 -6.14 -9.54
CA ALA A 101 14.80 -5.90 -10.69
C ALA A 101 14.62 -4.40 -10.96
N VAL A 102 14.45 -3.57 -9.93
CA VAL A 102 14.34 -2.11 -10.10
C VAL A 102 15.62 -1.50 -10.62
N ALA A 103 16.78 -1.89 -10.07
CA ALA A 103 18.06 -1.40 -10.55
C ALA A 103 18.23 -1.70 -12.06
N PHE A 104 17.91 -2.94 -12.46
CA PHE A 104 17.93 -3.34 -13.87
C PHE A 104 16.93 -2.55 -14.71
N ALA A 105 15.69 -2.39 -14.25
CA ALA A 105 14.63 -1.68 -14.97
C ALA A 105 14.96 -0.20 -15.20
N ILE A 106 15.54 0.46 -14.19
CA ILE A 106 16.02 1.84 -14.29
C ILE A 106 17.13 1.93 -15.35
N GLN A 107 18.17 1.10 -15.24
CA GLN A 107 19.29 1.12 -16.19
C GLN A 107 18.82 0.82 -17.62
N PHE A 108 17.94 -0.17 -17.78
CA PHE A 108 17.37 -0.54 -19.06
C PHE A 108 16.54 0.61 -19.68
N THR A 109 15.72 1.28 -18.86
CA THR A 109 14.91 2.43 -19.33
C THR A 109 15.79 3.60 -19.74
N LEU A 110 16.82 3.91 -18.96
CA LEU A 110 17.78 4.96 -19.29
C LEU A 110 18.58 4.64 -20.55
N TRP A 111 18.95 3.37 -20.74
CA TRP A 111 19.63 2.91 -21.95
C TRP A 111 18.76 3.12 -23.20
N ILE A 112 17.48 2.75 -23.15
CA ILE A 112 16.53 2.96 -24.27
C ILE A 112 16.37 4.45 -24.60
N LEU A 113 16.36 5.31 -23.59
CA LEU A 113 16.17 6.75 -23.74
C LEU A 113 17.45 7.51 -24.12
N SER A 114 18.61 6.84 -24.05
CA SER A 114 19.88 7.46 -24.41
C SER A 114 19.96 7.69 -25.93
N PRO A 115 20.45 8.86 -26.39
CA PRO A 115 20.63 9.10 -27.81
C PRO A 115 21.67 8.13 -28.36
N LEU A 116 21.34 7.43 -29.45
CA LEU A 116 22.31 6.60 -30.15
C LEU A 116 23.42 7.51 -30.71
N PRO A 117 24.70 7.24 -30.41
CA PRO A 117 25.79 8.04 -30.95
C PRO A 117 25.84 7.92 -32.47
N SER A 118 25.78 9.06 -33.16
CA SER A 118 25.70 9.18 -34.63
C SER A 118 26.89 8.56 -35.37
N TYR A 119 27.99 8.31 -34.66
CA TYR A 119 29.28 7.87 -35.20
C TYR A 119 29.64 6.42 -34.84
N ALA A 120 28.82 5.72 -34.04
CA ALA A 120 29.09 4.34 -33.67
C ALA A 120 28.53 3.37 -34.72
N ILE A 121 29.29 2.32 -35.05
CA ILE A 121 28.79 1.17 -35.81
C ILE A 121 27.82 0.39 -34.90
N VAL A 122 26.59 0.90 -34.78
CA VAL A 122 25.52 0.26 -34.03
C VAL A 122 24.91 -0.83 -34.91
N SER A 123 24.82 -2.06 -34.39
CA SER A 123 24.22 -3.17 -35.13
C SER A 123 22.81 -2.81 -35.62
N GLN A 124 22.47 -3.23 -36.84
CA GLN A 124 21.18 -2.94 -37.47
C GLN A 124 19.99 -3.35 -36.58
N SER A 125 20.16 -4.42 -35.80
CA SER A 125 19.19 -4.88 -34.79
C SER A 125 18.96 -3.86 -33.66
N LYS A 126 20.03 -3.33 -33.05
CA LYS A 126 19.93 -2.31 -31.98
C LYS A 126 19.25 -1.02 -32.48
N ARG A 127 19.52 -0.63 -33.73
CA ARG A 127 18.89 0.56 -34.34
C ARG A 127 17.39 0.37 -34.56
N LYS A 128 16.97 -0.79 -35.10
CA LYS A 128 15.54 -1.14 -35.24
C LYS A 128 14.83 -1.19 -33.89
N PHE A 129 15.50 -1.68 -32.84
CA PHE A 129 14.96 -1.73 -31.48
C PHE A 129 14.72 -0.32 -30.91
N HIS A 130 15.70 0.59 -30.97
CA HIS A 130 15.53 1.97 -30.50
C HIS A 130 14.47 2.72 -31.32
N GLN A 131 14.38 2.49 -32.63
CA GLN A 131 13.33 3.06 -33.48
C GLN A 131 11.92 2.68 -33.01
N LYS A 132 11.70 1.43 -32.58
CA LYS A 132 10.40 0.99 -32.04
C LYS A 132 10.00 1.74 -30.76
N PHE A 133 10.97 2.15 -29.96
CA PHE A 133 10.76 2.84 -28.68
C PHE A 133 10.98 4.36 -28.76
N GLN A 134 11.10 4.94 -29.97
CA GLN A 134 11.26 6.38 -30.15
C GLN A 134 10.09 7.20 -29.56
N PHE A 135 8.88 6.62 -29.48
CA PHE A 135 7.73 7.27 -28.87
C PHE A 135 7.95 7.59 -27.38
N LEU A 136 8.66 6.72 -26.63
CA LEU A 136 9.03 6.99 -25.24
C LEU A 136 10.01 8.16 -25.15
N GLY A 137 10.96 8.24 -26.09
CA GLY A 137 11.86 9.39 -26.21
C GLY A 137 11.12 10.71 -26.48
N LEU A 138 10.03 10.67 -27.26
CA LEU A 138 9.18 11.83 -27.52
C LEU A 138 8.43 12.30 -26.27
N LEU A 139 7.88 11.38 -25.47
CA LEU A 139 7.15 11.71 -24.24
C LEU A 139 8.01 12.44 -23.20
N VAL A 140 9.31 12.17 -23.19
CA VAL A 140 10.24 12.68 -22.17
C VAL A 140 11.14 13.80 -22.73
N ARG A 141 10.92 14.22 -23.98
CA ARG A 141 11.76 15.20 -24.69
C ARG A 141 11.79 16.59 -24.04
N GLY A 142 10.71 16.97 -23.35
CA GLY A 142 10.59 18.25 -22.63
C GLY A 142 11.19 18.26 -21.23
N ILE A 143 11.65 17.12 -20.71
CA ILE A 143 12.14 17.00 -19.33
C ILE A 143 13.67 17.10 -19.31
N PRO A 144 14.26 18.02 -18.52
CA PRO A 144 15.71 18.11 -18.33
C PRO A 144 16.34 16.76 -17.97
N GLU A 145 17.55 16.48 -18.46
CA GLU A 145 18.19 15.18 -18.26
C GLU A 145 18.35 14.81 -16.77
N ALA A 146 18.66 15.81 -15.92
CA ALA A 146 18.76 15.63 -14.47
C ALA A 146 17.43 15.15 -13.87
N LEU A 147 16.33 15.86 -14.14
CA LEU A 147 14.99 15.50 -13.64
C LEU A 147 14.47 14.19 -14.23
N ARG A 148 14.87 13.86 -15.46
CA ARG A 148 14.46 12.63 -16.14
C ARG A 148 14.97 11.38 -15.42
N LYS A 149 16.23 11.39 -15.00
CA LYS A 149 16.85 10.25 -14.28
C LYS A 149 16.12 10.01 -12.96
N ASP A 150 15.92 11.07 -12.20
CA ASP A 150 15.24 11.01 -10.90
C ASP A 150 13.77 10.58 -11.06
N LEU A 151 13.06 11.12 -12.05
CA LEU A 151 11.67 10.75 -12.33
C LEU A 151 11.53 9.26 -12.70
N ILE A 152 12.39 8.75 -13.58
CA ILE A 152 12.39 7.34 -13.97
C ILE A 152 12.66 6.45 -12.76
N ALA A 153 13.63 6.83 -11.92
CA ALA A 153 13.94 6.10 -10.69
C ALA A 153 12.74 6.09 -9.74
N VAL A 154 12.11 7.24 -9.50
CA VAL A 154 10.92 7.36 -8.63
C VAL A 154 9.74 6.54 -9.18
N ILE A 155 9.49 6.56 -10.49
CA ILE A 155 8.41 5.77 -11.10
C ILE A 155 8.64 4.27 -10.88
N TRP A 156 9.84 3.77 -11.17
CA TRP A 156 10.15 2.36 -10.97
C TRP A 156 10.11 1.95 -9.49
N LEU A 157 10.57 2.83 -8.60
CA LEU A 157 10.45 2.63 -7.15
C LEU A 157 8.97 2.54 -6.73
N LEU A 158 8.11 3.44 -7.19
CA LEU A 158 6.67 3.39 -6.87
C LEU A 158 6.00 2.12 -7.41
N ILE A 159 6.33 1.71 -8.64
CA ILE A 159 5.82 0.47 -9.23
C ILE A 159 6.22 -0.75 -8.39
N ILE A 160 7.48 -0.85 -7.98
CA ILE A 160 7.93 -1.99 -7.19
C ILE A 160 7.33 -1.99 -5.78
N LEU A 161 7.24 -0.82 -5.16
CA LEU A 161 6.66 -0.67 -3.83
C LEU A 161 5.17 -1.06 -3.87
N PHE A 162 4.46 -0.65 -4.91
CA PHE A 162 3.08 -1.08 -5.15
C PHE A 162 2.98 -2.59 -5.30
N TRP A 163 3.84 -3.19 -6.14
CA TRP A 163 3.83 -4.63 -6.38
C TRP A 163 4.15 -5.43 -5.10
N LEU A 164 5.16 -5.03 -4.33
CA LEU A 164 5.53 -5.67 -3.07
C LEU A 164 4.40 -5.58 -2.04
N ALA A 165 3.90 -4.36 -1.79
CA ALA A 165 2.87 -4.11 -0.79
C ALA A 165 1.56 -4.83 -1.13
N ARG A 166 1.12 -4.76 -2.39
CA ARG A 166 -0.10 -5.43 -2.85
C ARG A 166 0.00 -6.94 -2.72
N THR A 167 1.13 -7.50 -3.16
CA THR A 167 1.38 -8.94 -3.10
C THR A 167 1.40 -9.42 -1.66
N GLN A 168 2.13 -8.73 -0.78
CA GLN A 168 2.19 -9.11 0.63
C GLN A 168 0.83 -9.00 1.32
N GLY A 169 0.11 -7.89 1.13
CA GLY A 169 -1.22 -7.71 1.73
C GLY A 169 -2.22 -8.79 1.31
N SER A 170 -2.13 -9.26 0.07
CA SER A 170 -2.98 -10.35 -0.44
C SER A 170 -2.60 -11.72 0.15
N ILE A 171 -1.29 -11.98 0.32
CA ILE A 171 -0.78 -13.22 0.92
C ILE A 171 -1.18 -13.29 2.39
N ASP A 172 -0.96 -12.20 3.14
CA ASP A 172 -1.31 -12.14 4.55
C ASP A 172 -2.83 -12.25 4.76
N ALA A 173 -3.65 -11.60 3.93
CA ALA A 173 -5.10 -11.75 3.99
C ALA A 173 -5.55 -13.19 3.73
N ARG A 174 -4.96 -13.88 2.74
CA ARG A 174 -5.25 -15.28 2.47
C ARG A 174 -4.83 -16.19 3.63
N ARG A 175 -3.63 -15.98 4.17
CA ARG A 175 -3.14 -16.70 5.36
C ARG A 175 -4.13 -16.55 6.50
N ASP A 176 -4.55 -15.31 6.76
CA ASP A 176 -5.45 -15.00 7.88
C ASP A 176 -6.90 -15.45 7.64
N ALA A 177 -7.29 -15.68 6.38
CA ALA A 177 -8.59 -16.24 6.05
C ALA A 177 -8.69 -17.76 6.19
N VAL A 178 -7.60 -18.51 5.97
CA VAL A 178 -7.61 -19.99 5.99
C VAL A 178 -7.44 -20.51 7.41
N ASN A 179 -8.29 -21.46 7.82
CA ASN A 179 -8.36 -21.89 9.22
C ASN A 179 -7.03 -22.40 9.80
N ASP A 180 -6.24 -23.14 9.01
CA ASP A 180 -5.01 -23.80 9.47
C ASP A 180 -3.83 -22.84 9.62
N THR A 181 -3.83 -21.74 8.88
CA THR A 181 -2.69 -20.80 8.84
C THR A 181 -3.01 -19.45 9.46
N SER A 182 -4.28 -19.21 9.82
CA SER A 182 -4.74 -17.92 10.31
C SER A 182 -4.15 -17.54 11.67
N THR A 183 -3.69 -16.29 11.75
CA THR A 183 -3.20 -15.68 12.98
C THR A 183 -4.26 -14.87 13.72
N LEU A 184 -5.45 -14.71 13.14
CA LEU A 184 -6.55 -13.92 13.72
C LEU A 184 -7.23 -14.68 14.85
N PRO A 185 -7.70 -14.00 15.91
CA PRO A 185 -8.28 -14.68 17.05
C PRO A 185 -9.61 -15.35 16.69
N VAL A 186 -9.79 -16.57 17.21
CA VAL A 186 -11.08 -17.25 17.24
C VAL A 186 -11.95 -16.56 18.28
N ILE A 187 -13.21 -16.33 17.95
CA ILE A 187 -14.11 -15.54 18.79
C ILE A 187 -15.43 -16.26 19.09
N THR A 188 -16.09 -15.76 20.12
CA THR A 188 -17.49 -16.01 20.42
C THR A 188 -18.10 -14.67 20.77
N LEU A 189 -19.10 -14.25 20.00
CA LEU A 189 -19.84 -13.01 20.27
C LEU A 189 -21.12 -13.35 21.02
N VAL A 190 -21.30 -12.73 22.18
CA VAL A 190 -22.52 -12.85 22.99
C VAL A 190 -23.27 -11.55 22.88
N LEU A 191 -24.44 -11.60 22.25
CA LEU A 191 -25.29 -10.45 21.98
C LEU A 191 -26.70 -10.70 22.55
N PRO A 192 -27.41 -9.66 23.01
CA PRO A 192 -28.81 -9.77 23.38
C PRO A 192 -29.68 -10.24 22.19
N GLU A 193 -30.70 -11.05 22.46
CA GLU A 193 -31.59 -11.64 21.43
C GLU A 193 -32.21 -10.60 20.48
N LYS A 194 -32.52 -9.41 21.00
CA LYS A 194 -33.16 -8.32 20.24
C LYS A 194 -32.20 -7.56 19.32
N GLN A 195 -30.89 -7.83 19.38
CA GLN A 195 -29.86 -7.04 18.71
C GLN A 195 -29.30 -7.64 17.43
N ILE A 196 -29.73 -8.82 16.98
CA ILE A 196 -29.21 -9.40 15.75
C ILE A 196 -30.17 -10.42 15.13
N ALA A 197 -30.26 -10.41 13.79
CA ALA A 197 -31.10 -11.36 13.04
C ALA A 197 -30.49 -12.77 12.91
N ILE A 198 -29.23 -12.94 13.33
CA ILE A 198 -28.45 -14.18 13.21
C ILE A 198 -27.80 -14.48 14.56
N GLY A 199 -27.86 -15.73 15.00
CA GLY A 199 -27.27 -16.18 16.26
C GLY A 199 -27.95 -17.45 16.73
N ARG A 200 -27.41 -18.06 17.80
CA ARG A 200 -28.06 -19.18 18.48
C ARG A 200 -28.33 -18.80 19.92
N ASN A 201 -29.52 -19.15 20.40
CA ASN A 201 -29.83 -19.02 21.81
C ASN A 201 -29.02 -20.08 22.57
N PRO A 202 -28.26 -19.72 23.63
CA PRO A 202 -27.45 -20.69 24.36
C PRO A 202 -28.26 -21.85 24.94
N GLU A 203 -29.52 -21.59 25.33
CA GLU A 203 -30.44 -22.57 25.88
C GLU A 203 -31.10 -23.47 24.80
N ASP A 204 -31.11 -23.02 23.54
CA ASP A 204 -31.66 -23.77 22.41
C ASP A 204 -30.85 -23.47 21.13
N VAL A 205 -29.77 -24.24 20.96
CA VAL A 205 -28.79 -24.06 19.88
C VAL A 205 -29.26 -24.69 18.56
N PHE A 206 -30.33 -25.50 18.58
CA PHE A 206 -30.82 -26.21 17.40
C PHE A 206 -31.96 -25.47 16.69
N THR A 207 -32.68 -24.60 17.39
CA THR A 207 -33.74 -23.77 16.78
C THR A 207 -33.17 -22.47 16.23
N ASP A 208 -33.46 -22.16 14.97
CA ASP A 208 -33.05 -20.87 14.38
C ASP A 208 -33.94 -19.75 14.96
N PRO A 209 -33.38 -18.58 15.34
CA PRO A 209 -34.17 -17.46 15.81
C PRO A 209 -35.21 -17.02 14.78
N SER A 210 -36.36 -16.55 15.27
CA SER A 210 -37.41 -16.01 14.42
C SER A 210 -36.97 -14.70 13.77
N LEU A 211 -37.16 -14.59 12.46
CA LEU A 211 -36.94 -13.33 11.73
C LEU A 211 -38.13 -12.35 11.85
N LYS A 212 -39.13 -12.65 12.68
CA LYS A 212 -40.27 -11.75 12.93
C LYS A 212 -39.77 -10.43 13.50
N GLY A 213 -40.10 -9.32 12.83
CA GLY A 213 -39.68 -7.97 13.22
C GLY A 213 -38.45 -7.45 12.47
N TYR A 214 -37.71 -8.31 11.76
CA TYR A 214 -36.58 -7.89 10.92
C TYR A 214 -37.04 -7.65 9.47
N ARG A 215 -36.35 -6.72 8.79
CA ARG A 215 -36.51 -6.46 7.36
C ARG A 215 -35.17 -6.67 6.66
N ILE A 216 -35.19 -7.27 5.49
CA ILE A 216 -33.99 -7.58 4.70
C ILE A 216 -34.01 -6.73 3.43
N ILE A 217 -32.84 -6.21 3.06
CA ILE A 217 -32.61 -5.52 1.79
C ILE A 217 -31.37 -6.15 1.16
N GLY A 218 -31.46 -6.57 -0.11
CA GLY A 218 -30.38 -7.25 -0.84
C GLY A 218 -30.62 -8.74 -1.02
N GLU A 219 -29.53 -9.51 -1.13
CA GLU A 219 -29.55 -10.94 -1.43
C GLU A 219 -29.91 -11.78 -0.19
N THR A 220 -31.05 -12.47 -0.24
CA THR A 220 -31.55 -13.28 0.89
C THR A 220 -30.77 -14.58 1.06
N LYS A 221 -30.22 -15.16 -0.02
CA LYS A 221 -29.46 -16.41 0.05
C LYS A 221 -28.24 -16.31 0.97
N LEU A 222 -27.59 -15.15 1.03
CA LEU A 222 -26.46 -14.91 1.94
C LEU A 222 -26.85 -15.10 3.41
N LEU A 223 -28.03 -14.61 3.79
CA LEU A 223 -28.55 -14.79 5.15
C LEU A 223 -28.86 -16.27 5.39
N GLU A 224 -29.54 -16.93 4.46
CA GLU A 224 -29.92 -18.35 4.58
C GLU A 224 -28.70 -19.29 4.67
N GLU A 225 -27.63 -19.02 3.94
CA GLU A 225 -26.41 -19.83 3.96
C GLU A 225 -25.68 -19.79 5.31
N LEU A 226 -25.85 -18.68 6.04
CA LEU A 226 -25.27 -18.44 7.36
C LEU A 226 -26.16 -18.98 8.48
N ARG A 227 -27.47 -19.00 8.26
CA ARG A 227 -28.42 -19.50 9.26
C ARG A 227 -28.15 -20.98 9.54
N GLY A 228 -28.11 -21.27 10.82
CA GLY A 228 -27.73 -22.54 11.39
C GLY A 228 -26.25 -22.92 11.31
N LYS A 229 -25.39 -21.97 10.94
CA LYS A 229 -23.93 -22.13 10.87
C LYS A 229 -23.21 -21.06 11.68
N GLU A 230 -23.84 -20.56 12.74
CA GLU A 230 -23.34 -19.46 13.57
C GLU A 230 -22.30 -19.90 14.60
N THR A 231 -22.29 -21.18 14.97
CA THR A 231 -21.39 -21.72 15.99
C THR A 231 -20.14 -22.36 15.38
N ASN A 232 -19.05 -22.33 16.15
CA ASN A 232 -17.83 -23.06 15.81
C ASN A 232 -18.08 -24.56 15.90
N ASP A 233 -17.64 -25.30 14.90
CA ASP A 233 -17.76 -26.76 14.86
C ASP A 233 -16.55 -27.36 14.15
N ILE A 234 -15.72 -28.06 14.91
CA ILE A 234 -14.52 -28.74 14.40
C ILE A 234 -14.80 -30.15 13.90
N LYS A 235 -16.00 -30.70 14.12
CA LYS A 235 -16.37 -32.06 13.73
C LYS A 235 -16.89 -32.12 12.30
N VAL A 236 -17.37 -30.99 11.76
CA VAL A 236 -17.74 -30.88 10.35
C VAL A 236 -16.49 -30.78 9.47
N ASN A 237 -16.59 -31.31 8.25
CA ASN A 237 -15.54 -31.22 7.25
C ASN A 237 -16.04 -30.39 6.04
N PRO A 238 -15.52 -29.17 5.82
CA PRO A 238 -14.41 -28.53 6.54
C PRO A 238 -14.81 -27.95 7.91
N PRO A 239 -13.86 -27.81 8.85
CA PRO A 239 -14.10 -27.18 10.14
C PRO A 239 -14.66 -25.76 9.99
N ARG A 240 -15.66 -25.45 10.80
CA ARG A 240 -16.28 -24.13 10.86
C ARG A 240 -15.71 -23.37 12.04
N VAL A 241 -14.98 -22.29 11.76
CA VAL A 241 -14.36 -21.44 12.77
C VAL A 241 -14.62 -19.97 12.43
N TRP A 242 -15.18 -19.23 13.37
CA TRP A 242 -15.42 -17.80 13.30
C TRP A 242 -14.24 -17.03 13.88
N ARG A 243 -13.76 -16.05 13.11
CA ARG A 243 -12.59 -15.24 13.46
C ARG A 243 -12.91 -13.76 13.38
N LEU A 244 -12.27 -12.99 14.26
CA LEU A 244 -12.34 -11.54 14.25
C LEU A 244 -11.35 -10.97 13.23
N LEU A 245 -11.85 -10.22 12.26
CA LEU A 245 -11.01 -9.50 11.30
C LEU A 245 -10.50 -8.21 11.89
N ILE A 246 -11.41 -7.37 12.36
CA ILE A 246 -11.10 -6.07 12.98
C ILE A 246 -12.33 -5.56 13.74
N GLN A 247 -12.10 -4.81 14.81
CA GLN A 247 -13.10 -3.96 15.44
C GLN A 247 -12.73 -2.50 15.16
N ASN A 248 -13.66 -1.72 14.61
CA ASN A 248 -13.42 -0.35 14.19
C ASN A 248 -14.72 0.46 14.17
N ASN A 249 -14.73 1.68 14.70
CA ASN A 249 -15.89 2.59 14.63
C ASN A 249 -17.22 1.98 15.11
N ASN A 250 -17.21 1.24 16.23
CA ASN A 250 -18.36 0.49 16.76
C ASN A 250 -18.89 -0.61 15.82
N TRP A 251 -18.10 -1.00 14.82
CA TRP A 251 -18.34 -2.18 14.00
C TRP A 251 -17.38 -3.29 14.39
N THR A 252 -17.92 -4.48 14.57
CA THR A 252 -17.17 -5.72 14.71
C THR A 252 -17.31 -6.51 13.42
N TYR A 253 -16.18 -6.71 12.73
CA TYR A 253 -16.09 -7.44 11.48
C TYR A 253 -15.58 -8.84 11.73
N VAL A 254 -16.39 -9.84 11.41
CA VAL A 254 -16.08 -11.24 11.67
C VAL A 254 -16.35 -12.06 10.42
N PHE A 255 -15.69 -13.20 10.29
CA PHE A 255 -15.90 -14.09 9.16
C PHE A 255 -15.71 -15.53 9.55
N ARG A 256 -16.34 -16.41 8.76
CA ARG A 256 -16.08 -17.84 8.81
C ARG A 256 -14.81 -18.11 8.02
N GLY A 257 -13.80 -18.66 8.67
CA GLY A 257 -12.55 -19.02 8.01
C GLY A 257 -12.74 -20.08 6.92
N LEU A 258 -11.89 -20.00 5.91
CA LEU A 258 -11.90 -20.86 4.73
C LEU A 258 -11.27 -22.22 5.03
N SER A 259 -11.67 -23.19 4.23
CA SER A 259 -11.08 -24.52 4.25
C SER A 259 -9.65 -24.49 3.68
N PRO A 260 -8.74 -25.37 4.13
CA PRO A 260 -7.44 -25.56 3.47
C PRO A 260 -7.56 -25.96 2.00
N GLN A 261 -8.67 -26.61 1.60
CA GLN A 261 -8.94 -26.99 0.21
C GLN A 261 -9.69 -25.91 -0.61
N SER A 262 -10.00 -24.76 -0.02
CA SER A 262 -10.64 -23.64 -0.72
C SER A 262 -9.78 -23.13 -1.87
N ALA A 263 -10.38 -22.68 -2.97
CA ALA A 263 -9.64 -22.15 -4.11
C ALA A 263 -8.85 -20.88 -3.72
N ASP A 264 -7.74 -20.60 -4.41
CA ASP A 264 -6.85 -19.46 -4.08
C ASP A 264 -7.53 -18.08 -4.19
N ASN A 265 -8.49 -17.98 -5.09
CA ASN A 265 -9.31 -16.79 -5.29
C ASN A 265 -10.59 -16.79 -4.45
N GLU A 266 -10.87 -17.85 -3.67
CA GLU A 266 -12.02 -17.89 -2.78
C GLU A 266 -11.84 -16.89 -1.64
N ARG A 267 -12.95 -16.26 -1.27
CA ARG A 267 -13.04 -15.16 -0.31
C ARG A 267 -14.22 -15.43 0.64
N PRO A 268 -14.06 -15.28 1.96
CA PRO A 268 -15.14 -15.49 2.91
C PRO A 268 -16.08 -14.28 2.90
N ALA A 269 -17.36 -14.52 3.20
CA ALA A 269 -18.27 -13.45 3.53
C ALA A 269 -17.94 -12.85 4.91
N ILE A 270 -18.01 -11.53 5.02
CA ILE A 270 -17.81 -10.79 6.27
C ILE A 270 -19.17 -10.45 6.88
N LEU A 271 -19.34 -10.76 8.16
CA LEU A 271 -20.38 -10.20 9.00
C LEU A 271 -19.87 -8.93 9.66
N ALA A 272 -20.50 -7.80 9.35
CA ALA A 272 -20.29 -6.53 10.02
C ALA A 272 -21.45 -6.30 10.99
N ILE A 273 -21.15 -6.37 12.29
CA ILE A 273 -22.11 -6.19 13.38
C ILE A 273 -21.88 -4.83 14.00
N ARG A 274 -22.94 -4.04 14.11
CA ARG A 274 -22.89 -2.72 14.74
C ARG A 274 -23.23 -2.80 16.23
N GLU A 275 -22.36 -2.30 17.09
CA GLU A 275 -22.47 -2.45 18.55
C GLU A 275 -23.40 -1.40 19.19
N ASP A 276 -23.53 -0.21 18.60
CA ASP A 276 -24.30 0.91 19.14
C ASP A 276 -25.77 0.93 18.70
N LYS A 277 -26.22 0.01 17.84
CA LYS A 277 -27.58 -0.03 17.31
C LYS A 277 -28.22 -1.41 17.41
N GLU A 278 -29.47 -1.44 17.85
CA GLU A 278 -30.33 -2.62 17.90
C GLU A 278 -30.42 -3.30 16.53
N GLY A 279 -29.73 -4.41 16.29
CA GLY A 279 -30.08 -5.27 15.16
C GLY A 279 -29.28 -5.09 13.88
N GLN A 280 -28.43 -4.06 13.75
CA GLN A 280 -27.85 -3.76 12.43
C GLN A 280 -26.71 -4.73 12.10
N LEU A 281 -27.05 -5.71 11.26
CA LEU A 281 -26.14 -6.64 10.63
C LEU A 281 -26.00 -6.34 9.15
N MET A 282 -24.77 -6.35 8.65
CA MET A 282 -24.48 -6.29 7.22
C MET A 282 -23.60 -7.47 6.83
N ILE A 283 -24.02 -8.22 5.80
CA ILE A 283 -23.24 -9.32 5.23
C ILE A 283 -22.57 -8.79 3.96
N LEU A 284 -21.24 -8.75 3.95
CA LEU A 284 -20.44 -8.36 2.79
C LEU A 284 -19.91 -9.61 2.12
N ALA A 285 -20.47 -9.93 0.95
CA ALA A 285 -20.00 -11.03 0.13
C ALA A 285 -19.13 -10.51 -1.03
N PRO A 286 -18.05 -11.23 -1.40
CA PRO A 286 -17.17 -10.89 -2.51
C PRO A 286 -17.87 -11.05 -3.87
N ASP A 287 -18.73 -12.04 -4.00
CA ASP A 287 -19.54 -12.33 -5.18
C ASP A 287 -20.99 -12.63 -4.79
N VAL A 288 -21.92 -12.39 -5.71
CA VAL A 288 -23.31 -12.82 -5.53
C VAL A 288 -23.37 -14.34 -5.65
N PRO A 289 -23.94 -15.08 -4.68
CA PRO A 289 -24.14 -16.52 -4.79
C PRO A 289 -24.85 -16.83 -6.11
N LYS A 290 -24.34 -17.79 -6.89
CA LYS A 290 -24.99 -18.19 -8.14
C LYS A 290 -26.41 -18.66 -7.82
N SER A 291 -27.41 -18.10 -8.49
CA SER A 291 -28.76 -18.63 -8.39
C SER A 291 -28.79 -20.02 -9.02
N GLN A 292 -28.69 -21.07 -8.20
CA GLN A 292 -29.29 -22.36 -8.54
C GLN A 292 -30.81 -22.21 -8.51
#